data_AF-A0AAD5N954-F1
#
_entry.id   AF-A0AAD5N954-F1
#
_cell.length_a   1.000
_cell.length_b   1.000
_cell.length_c   1.000
_cell.angle_alpha   90.00
_cell.angle_beta   90.00
_cell.angle_gamma   90.00
#
_symmetry.space_group_name_H-M   'P 1'
#
loop_
_entity.id
_entity.type
_entity.pdbx_description
1 polymer ?
#
loop_
_entity_poly.entity_id
_entity_poly.type
_entity_poly.pdbx_seq_one_letter_code
_entity_poly.pdbx_strand_id
1 'polypeptide(L)'
;MAPFSPMVNLDGLSNQYTDNLYQYDPRPTCSRSRPNRCGSKYLFCDLSHGNPHCASKIVVGGRCGGYTNNEDRCYLGRCVNNICIMVSRPNTESFNLTTTPAVPMEENCFNEAQCCSTWARNGDCERNPSYMHSSCRASCGICKPTTYDLNTECSNRHIGCVSRRDRGECDSNRSWMMENCRDACGACGLTRLEACNGGGELLPSRK
;
A
#
# COMPACT_ATOMS: atom_id res chain seq x y z
N MET A 1 -22.42 -9.61 -0.46
CA MET A 1 -21.17 -8.84 -0.37
C MET A 1 -20.55 -9.14 0.99
N ALA A 2 -19.61 -10.08 1.11
CA ALA A 2 -18.88 -10.25 2.38
C ALA A 2 -17.87 -9.10 2.53
N PRO A 3 -17.71 -8.45 3.69
CA PRO A 3 -18.29 -8.77 5.01
C PRO A 3 -19.67 -8.13 5.31
N PHE A 4 -20.24 -7.39 4.38
CA PHE A 4 -21.49 -6.63 4.57
C PHE A 4 -22.76 -7.48 4.46
N SER A 5 -22.95 -8.46 5.35
CA SER A 5 -24.24 -9.18 5.47
C SER A 5 -25.30 -8.26 6.11
N PRO A 6 -26.54 -8.16 5.59
CA PRO A 6 -27.20 -9.01 4.58
C PRO A 6 -27.11 -8.52 3.13
N MET A 7 -26.27 -7.51 2.83
CA MET A 7 -26.23 -6.85 1.51
C MET A 7 -25.80 -7.81 0.39
N VAL A 8 -26.55 -7.81 -0.71
CA VAL A 8 -26.23 -8.51 -1.94
C VAL A 8 -25.50 -7.59 -2.92
N ASN A 9 -24.92 -8.16 -3.98
CA ASN A 9 -24.19 -7.36 -4.98
C ASN A 9 -25.07 -6.30 -5.66
N LEU A 10 -26.39 -6.53 -5.72
CA LEU A 10 -27.36 -5.56 -6.23
C LEU A 10 -27.41 -4.29 -5.35
N ASP A 11 -27.29 -4.44 -4.02
CA ASP A 11 -27.33 -3.31 -3.09
C ASP A 11 -26.06 -2.45 -3.19
N GLY A 12 -24.92 -3.07 -3.49
CA GLY A 12 -23.65 -2.36 -3.74
C GLY A 12 -23.61 -1.61 -5.08
N LEU A 13 -24.48 -1.95 -6.03
CA LEU A 13 -24.66 -1.22 -7.29
C LEU A 13 -25.74 -0.13 -7.19
N SER A 14 -26.43 -0.03 -6.05
CA SER A 14 -27.41 1.01 -5.77
C SER A 14 -26.72 2.27 -5.25
N ASN A 15 -27.22 3.45 -5.64
CA ASN A 15 -26.81 4.73 -5.06
C ASN A 15 -27.06 4.78 -3.54
N GLN A 16 -27.92 3.90 -2.99
CA GLN A 16 -28.09 3.77 -1.55
C GLN A 16 -26.80 3.43 -0.80
N TYR A 17 -25.90 2.66 -1.42
CA TYR A 17 -24.61 2.32 -0.83
C TYR A 17 -23.73 3.58 -0.65
N THR A 18 -23.69 4.46 -1.65
CA THR A 18 -22.94 5.72 -1.57
C THR A 18 -23.61 6.77 -0.71
N ASP A 19 -24.94 6.77 -0.63
CA ASP A 19 -25.70 7.80 0.08
C ASP A 19 -25.87 7.52 1.58
N ASN A 20 -25.86 6.25 2.01
CA ASN A 20 -26.18 5.87 3.40
C ASN A 20 -25.01 5.22 4.17
N LEU A 21 -23.99 4.72 3.48
CA LEU A 21 -22.86 4.03 4.14
C LEU A 21 -21.64 4.94 4.35
N TYR A 22 -21.56 6.04 3.59
CA TYR A 22 -20.47 7.01 3.70
C TYR A 22 -21.02 8.39 4.00
N GLN A 23 -20.40 9.07 4.95
CA GLN A 23 -20.56 10.51 5.12
C GLN A 23 -19.24 11.15 4.73
N TYR A 24 -19.28 12.13 3.82
CA TYR A 24 -18.10 12.92 3.50
C TYR A 24 -17.74 13.80 4.69
N ASP A 25 -16.46 13.88 5.00
CA ASP A 25 -15.96 14.90 5.92
C ASP A 25 -16.35 16.30 5.42
N PRO A 26 -16.60 17.25 6.34
CA PRO A 26 -16.85 18.63 5.96
C PRO A 26 -15.74 19.16 5.06
N ARG A 27 -16.12 19.84 3.97
CA ARG A 27 -15.13 20.47 3.08
C ARG A 27 -14.23 21.40 3.89
N PRO A 28 -12.90 21.33 3.70
CA PRO A 28 -11.99 22.22 4.41
C PRO A 28 -12.31 23.68 4.07
N THR A 29 -12.25 24.53 5.09
CA THR A 29 -12.56 25.95 4.97
C THR A 29 -11.30 26.79 5.12
N CYS A 30 -11.30 27.96 4.48
CA CYS A 30 -10.22 28.92 4.58
C CYS A 30 -10.79 30.34 4.68
N SER A 31 -9.93 31.30 5.02
CA SER A 31 -10.30 32.72 5.08
C SER A 31 -9.10 33.58 4.69
N ARG A 32 -9.33 34.88 4.43
CA ARG A 32 -8.24 35.84 4.16
C ARG A 32 -7.19 35.90 5.27
N SER A 33 -7.60 35.75 6.53
CA SER A 33 -6.68 35.73 7.67
C SER A 33 -5.89 34.42 7.81
N ARG A 34 -6.38 33.33 7.20
CA ARG A 34 -5.78 31.99 7.28
C ARG A 34 -5.86 31.26 5.93
N PRO A 35 -5.10 31.70 4.91
CA PRO A 35 -5.19 31.15 3.54
C PRO A 35 -4.62 29.72 3.42
N ASN A 36 -3.77 29.29 4.35
CA ASN A 36 -3.12 27.97 4.30
C ASN A 36 -3.92 26.85 5.00
N ARG A 37 -5.19 27.07 5.33
CA ARG A 37 -6.00 26.16 6.17
C ARG A 37 -6.76 25.08 5.42
N CYS A 38 -6.55 24.98 4.11
CA CYS A 38 -7.14 23.92 3.31
C CYS A 38 -6.59 22.51 3.63
N GLY A 39 -5.50 22.41 4.41
CA GLY A 39 -5.05 21.15 5.01
C GLY A 39 -4.50 20.11 4.04
N SER A 40 -4.33 20.45 2.77
CA SER A 40 -3.84 19.56 1.72
C SER A 40 -2.91 20.29 0.77
N LYS A 41 -1.81 19.63 0.36
CA LYS A 41 -0.86 20.15 -0.63
C LYS A 41 -1.45 20.33 -2.02
N TYR A 42 -2.64 19.78 -2.26
CA TYR A 42 -3.36 19.84 -3.52
C TYR A 42 -4.46 20.90 -3.53
N LEU A 43 -4.72 21.53 -2.38
CA LEU A 43 -5.73 22.56 -2.25
C LEU A 43 -5.08 23.91 -1.98
N PHE A 44 -5.74 24.98 -2.41
CA PHE A 44 -5.38 26.35 -2.07
C PHE A 44 -6.65 27.12 -1.71
N CYS A 45 -6.49 28.23 -1.00
CA CYS A 45 -7.62 29.09 -0.68
C CYS A 45 -7.90 30.04 -1.85
N ASP A 46 -9.06 29.88 -2.48
CA ASP A 46 -9.55 30.84 -3.46
C ASP A 46 -10.13 32.05 -2.73
N LEU A 47 -9.54 33.21 -3.01
CA LEU A 47 -9.95 34.50 -2.46
C LEU A 47 -10.48 35.45 -3.55
N SER A 48 -10.45 35.02 -4.82
CA SER A 48 -10.77 35.82 -5.99
C SER A 48 -12.18 35.57 -6.53
N HIS A 49 -12.76 34.39 -6.31
CA HIS A 49 -14.08 34.02 -6.84
C HIS A 49 -15.18 33.97 -5.75
N GLY A 50 -15.34 35.07 -5.02
CA GLY A 50 -16.40 35.24 -4.03
C GLY A 50 -15.97 34.87 -2.61
N ASN A 51 -16.81 34.10 -1.90
CA ASN A 51 -16.52 33.71 -0.52
C ASN A 51 -15.29 32.79 -0.44
N PRO A 52 -14.37 33.02 0.52
CA PRO A 52 -13.18 32.19 0.69
C PRO A 52 -13.52 30.72 0.83
N HIS A 53 -12.99 29.89 -0.07
CA HIS A 53 -13.18 28.45 -0.04
C HIS A 53 -11.95 27.74 -0.58
N CYS A 54 -11.79 26.48 -0.20
CA CYS A 54 -10.68 25.66 -0.67
C CYS A 54 -10.99 25.10 -2.06
N ALA A 55 -10.10 25.38 -3.01
CA ALA A 55 -10.15 24.91 -4.38
C ALA A 55 -8.92 24.04 -4.72
N SER A 56 -9.03 23.21 -5.75
CA SER A 56 -7.92 22.37 -6.22
C SER A 56 -6.86 23.18 -6.95
N LYS A 57 -5.59 22.96 -6.61
CA LYS A 57 -4.46 23.59 -7.29
C LYS A 57 -4.40 23.18 -8.75
N ILE A 58 -3.90 24.11 -9.55
CA ILE A 58 -3.78 24.02 -11.00
C ILE A 58 -2.47 23.29 -11.32
N VAL A 59 -2.56 22.28 -12.19
CA VAL A 59 -1.41 21.52 -12.67
C VAL A 59 -0.47 22.40 -13.50
N VAL A 60 0.79 21.98 -13.63
CA VAL A 60 1.77 22.65 -14.50
C VAL A 60 1.27 22.64 -15.95
N GLY A 61 1.41 23.78 -16.62
CA GLY A 61 0.82 24.04 -17.94
C GLY A 61 -0.63 24.56 -17.90
N GLY A 62 -1.29 24.51 -16.74
CA GLY A 62 -2.64 25.05 -16.57
C GLY A 62 -2.68 26.58 -16.48
N ARG A 63 -3.85 27.17 -16.80
CA ARG A 63 -4.08 28.62 -16.76
C ARG A 63 -4.35 29.12 -15.35
N CYS A 64 -3.61 30.11 -14.87
CA CYS A 64 -3.62 30.55 -13.46
C CYS A 64 -3.99 32.03 -13.24
N GLY A 65 -4.28 32.79 -14.28
CA GLY A 65 -4.52 34.25 -14.23
C GLY A 65 -5.92 34.68 -13.83
N GLY A 66 -6.86 33.74 -13.60
CA GLY A 66 -8.19 34.07 -13.07
C GLY A 66 -8.19 34.48 -11.60
N TYR A 67 -7.05 34.43 -10.93
CA TYR A 67 -6.91 34.66 -9.51
C TYR A 67 -6.00 35.88 -9.32
N THR A 68 -6.38 36.84 -8.48
CA THR A 68 -5.72 38.15 -8.36
C THR A 68 -5.17 38.45 -6.96
N ASN A 69 -5.51 37.66 -5.94
CA ASN A 69 -5.17 37.93 -4.53
C ASN A 69 -3.91 37.19 -4.06
N ASN A 70 -2.93 37.00 -4.94
CA ASN A 70 -1.66 36.32 -4.65
C ASN A 70 -1.78 34.94 -3.93
N GLU A 71 -2.87 34.20 -4.20
CA GLU A 71 -3.10 32.81 -3.81
C GLU A 71 -2.05 31.81 -4.32
N ASP A 72 -1.82 30.74 -3.56
CA ASP A 72 -0.93 29.64 -3.93
C ASP A 72 -1.63 28.64 -4.88
N ARG A 73 -1.97 29.09 -6.08
CA ARG A 73 -2.86 28.36 -7.01
C ARG A 73 -2.21 27.26 -7.84
N CYS A 74 -0.88 27.21 -7.94
CA CYS A 74 -0.17 26.24 -8.77
C CYS A 74 0.37 25.06 -7.94
N TYR A 75 0.27 23.84 -8.46
CA TYR A 75 0.86 22.67 -7.83
C TYR A 75 2.36 22.59 -8.12
N LEU A 76 3.20 22.61 -7.08
CA LEU A 76 4.67 22.58 -7.15
C LEU A 76 5.28 23.65 -8.08
N GLY A 77 4.61 24.79 -8.21
CA GLY A 77 4.96 25.79 -9.19
C GLY A 77 4.49 27.19 -8.83
N ARG A 78 4.73 28.14 -9.73
CA ARG A 78 4.23 29.52 -9.61
C ARG A 78 3.54 29.93 -10.90
N CYS A 79 2.63 30.87 -10.80
CA CYS A 79 1.96 31.45 -11.95
C CYS A 79 2.89 32.45 -12.65
N VAL A 80 3.31 32.16 -13.89
CA VAL A 80 4.10 33.07 -14.73
C VAL A 80 3.41 33.18 -16.07
N ASN A 81 3.18 34.41 -16.55
CA ASN A 81 2.51 34.66 -17.83
C ASN A 81 1.20 33.88 -17.98
N ASN A 82 0.36 33.89 -16.93
CA ASN A 82 -0.92 33.19 -16.88
C ASN A 82 -0.82 31.65 -16.93
N ILE A 83 0.37 31.06 -16.82
CA ILE A 83 0.59 29.61 -16.86
C ILE A 83 1.32 29.16 -15.59
N CYS A 84 0.88 28.05 -15.00
CA CYS A 84 1.60 27.40 -13.92
C CYS A 84 2.88 26.75 -14.46
N ILE A 85 4.04 27.21 -14.02
CA ILE A 85 5.34 26.62 -14.34
C ILE A 85 5.95 25.98 -13.09
N MET A 86 6.72 24.89 -13.28
CA MET A 86 7.52 24.32 -12.19
C MET A 86 8.54 25.35 -11.71
N VAL A 87 8.63 25.55 -10.40
CA VAL A 87 9.78 26.23 -9.81
C VAL A 87 10.68 25.12 -9.29
N SER A 88 11.80 24.88 -9.98
CA SER A 88 12.88 24.09 -9.40
C SER A 88 13.30 24.79 -8.11
N ARG A 89 13.05 24.15 -6.96
CA ARG A 89 13.49 24.66 -5.66
C ARG A 89 15.00 24.90 -5.73
N PRO A 90 15.52 26.11 -5.43
CA PRO A 90 16.95 26.26 -5.21
C PRO A 90 17.32 25.45 -3.95
N ASN A 91 18.37 24.64 -4.06
CA ASN A 91 18.96 23.84 -3.00
C ASN A 91 19.37 24.70 -1.79
N THR A 92 18.53 24.72 -0.75
CA THR A 92 18.96 24.88 0.66
C THR A 92 17.77 24.54 1.54
N GLU A 93 17.50 23.26 1.63
CA GLU A 93 17.33 22.55 2.90
C GLU A 93 17.54 21.09 2.54
N SER A 94 18.48 20.45 3.24
CA SER A 94 18.64 19.01 3.28
C SER A 94 17.35 18.41 3.85
N PHE A 95 16.32 18.31 3.02
CA PHE A 95 15.22 17.41 3.28
C PHE A 95 15.81 16.02 3.16
N ASN A 96 16.08 15.39 4.31
CA ASN A 96 16.06 13.93 4.39
C ASN A 96 14.86 13.49 3.56
N LEU A 97 15.13 12.69 2.52
CA LEU A 97 14.13 12.10 1.65
C LEU A 97 13.13 11.34 2.53
N THR A 98 12.12 12.07 2.99
CA THR A 98 10.90 11.48 3.49
C THR A 98 10.10 11.29 2.22
N THR A 99 10.50 10.25 1.48
CA THR A 99 9.72 9.66 0.40
C THR A 99 8.29 9.61 0.90
N THR A 100 7.43 10.47 0.34
CA THR A 100 5.98 10.28 0.49
C THR A 100 5.76 8.83 0.06
N PRO A 101 5.19 7.96 0.90
CA PRO A 101 5.02 6.56 0.54
C PRO A 101 4.30 6.54 -0.80
N ALA A 102 4.98 5.98 -1.80
CA ALA A 102 4.30 5.45 -2.96
C ALA A 102 3.09 4.68 -2.41
N VAL A 103 1.91 4.87 -3.01
CA VAL A 103 0.77 3.97 -2.78
C VAL A 103 1.36 2.57 -2.62
N PRO A 104 1.14 1.86 -1.50
CA PRO A 104 1.79 0.58 -1.28
C PRO A 104 1.59 -0.20 -2.56
N MET A 105 2.68 -0.57 -3.22
CA MET A 105 2.57 -1.52 -4.30
C MET A 105 2.04 -2.76 -3.60
N GLU A 106 0.74 -3.01 -3.72
CA GLU A 106 0.07 -4.14 -3.07
C GLU A 106 0.81 -5.39 -3.55
N GLU A 107 1.69 -5.91 -2.69
CA GLU A 107 2.46 -7.10 -2.96
C GLU A 107 1.50 -8.28 -2.83
N ASN A 108 1.26 -8.97 -3.94
CA ASN A 108 0.37 -10.12 -4.00
C ASN A 108 1.12 -11.41 -4.32
N CYS A 109 2.45 -11.34 -4.40
CA CYS A 109 3.29 -12.49 -4.61
C CYS A 109 3.83 -12.98 -3.26
N PHE A 110 3.17 -13.98 -2.68
CA PHE A 110 3.64 -14.67 -1.48
C PHE A 110 3.58 -16.18 -1.69
N ASN A 111 4.28 -16.89 -0.81
CA ASN A 111 4.12 -18.32 -0.62
C ASN A 111 3.13 -18.56 0.53
N GLU A 112 2.28 -19.57 0.41
CA GLU A 112 1.29 -19.96 1.41
C GLU A 112 1.81 -21.04 2.37
N ALA A 113 2.91 -21.72 2.00
CA ALA A 113 3.48 -22.82 2.77
C ALA A 113 4.92 -22.55 3.26
N GLN A 114 5.22 -22.99 4.48
CA GLN A 114 6.50 -22.77 5.19
C GLN A 114 7.75 -23.25 4.43
N CYS A 115 7.62 -24.26 3.57
CA CYS A 115 8.77 -24.96 3.00
C CYS A 115 8.93 -24.77 1.49
N CYS A 116 8.28 -23.75 0.93
CA CYS A 116 8.29 -23.48 -0.51
C CYS A 116 9.70 -23.29 -1.09
N SER A 117 10.61 -22.63 -0.37
CA SER A 117 12.01 -22.49 -0.80
C SER A 117 12.74 -23.83 -0.91
N THR A 118 12.55 -24.73 0.06
CA THR A 118 13.17 -26.06 0.08
C THR A 118 12.58 -26.97 -0.99
N TRP A 119 11.26 -27.01 -1.13
CA TRP A 119 10.58 -27.80 -2.16
C TRP A 119 10.91 -27.32 -3.57
N ALA A 120 10.94 -26.02 -3.82
CA ALA A 120 11.33 -25.48 -5.12
C ALA A 120 12.78 -25.87 -5.46
N ARG A 121 13.72 -25.75 -4.52
CA ARG A 121 15.11 -26.19 -4.73
C ARG A 121 15.22 -27.70 -4.98
N ASN A 122 14.34 -28.49 -4.37
CA ASN A 122 14.31 -29.93 -4.59
C ASN A 122 13.67 -30.31 -5.94
N GLY A 123 13.12 -29.37 -6.73
CA GLY A 123 12.48 -29.64 -8.02
C GLY A 123 10.99 -30.00 -7.94
N ASP A 124 10.29 -29.60 -6.87
CA ASP A 124 8.86 -29.87 -6.74
C ASP A 124 8.00 -28.98 -7.62
N CYS A 125 8.51 -27.85 -8.12
CA CYS A 125 7.79 -27.02 -9.09
C CYS A 125 7.46 -27.81 -10.36
N GLU A 126 8.34 -28.73 -10.78
CA GLU A 126 8.15 -29.59 -11.93
C GLU A 126 7.49 -30.93 -11.58
N ARG A 127 7.83 -31.52 -10.42
CA ARG A 127 7.27 -32.82 -9.99
C ARG A 127 5.85 -32.74 -9.46
N ASN A 128 5.48 -31.62 -8.82
CA ASN A 128 4.17 -31.40 -8.23
C ASN A 128 3.64 -29.97 -8.54
N PRO A 129 3.47 -29.64 -9.83
CA PRO A 129 3.15 -28.27 -10.26
C PRO A 129 1.81 -27.79 -9.72
N SER A 130 0.81 -28.66 -9.58
CA SER A 130 -0.52 -28.26 -9.09
C SER A 130 -0.46 -27.67 -7.68
N TYR A 131 0.20 -28.37 -6.75
CA TYR A 131 0.35 -27.88 -5.38
C TYR A 131 1.34 -26.71 -5.30
N MET A 132 2.46 -26.80 -6.00
CA MET A 132 3.51 -25.78 -5.93
C MET A 132 3.09 -24.46 -6.59
N HIS A 133 2.35 -24.49 -7.69
CA HIS A 133 1.85 -23.26 -8.33
C HIS A 133 0.72 -22.60 -7.56
N SER A 134 0.03 -23.31 -6.66
CA SER A 134 -0.99 -22.70 -5.79
C SER A 134 -0.39 -22.23 -4.46
N SER A 135 0.50 -23.03 -3.87
CA SER A 135 1.02 -22.80 -2.52
C SER A 135 2.39 -22.12 -2.49
N CYS A 136 3.18 -22.22 -3.56
CA CYS A 136 4.58 -21.78 -3.61
C CYS A 136 4.87 -20.91 -4.85
N ARG A 137 3.92 -20.02 -5.15
CA ARG A 137 3.92 -19.18 -6.36
C ARG A 137 5.20 -18.38 -6.53
N ALA A 138 5.69 -17.77 -5.46
CA ALA A 138 6.89 -16.95 -5.48
C ALA A 138 8.14 -17.81 -5.68
N SER A 139 8.26 -18.93 -4.94
CA SER A 139 9.41 -19.82 -5.07
C SER A 139 9.51 -20.54 -6.42
N CYS A 140 8.37 -20.84 -7.06
CA CYS A 140 8.34 -21.43 -8.40
C CYS A 140 8.36 -20.39 -9.53
N GLY A 141 8.47 -19.09 -9.22
CA GLY A 141 8.53 -18.04 -10.24
C GLY A 141 7.21 -17.80 -10.99
N ILE A 142 6.07 -18.30 -10.49
CA ILE A 142 4.73 -18.01 -11.02
C ILE A 142 4.36 -16.55 -10.81
N CYS A 143 4.91 -15.95 -9.76
CA CYS A 143 4.90 -14.51 -9.57
C CYS A 143 6.29 -14.05 -9.13
N LYS A 144 6.57 -12.76 -9.27
CA LYS A 144 7.84 -12.15 -8.86
C LYS A 144 7.58 -11.07 -7.81
N PRO A 145 8.07 -11.23 -6.57
CA PRO A 145 7.95 -10.19 -5.57
C PRO A 145 8.84 -8.99 -5.94
N THR A 146 8.38 -7.82 -5.53
CA THR A 146 9.06 -6.54 -5.79
C THR A 146 9.45 -5.81 -4.51
N THR A 147 8.80 -6.17 -3.40
CA THR A 147 8.95 -5.51 -2.10
C THR A 147 9.86 -6.28 -1.15
N TYR A 148 10.20 -7.53 -1.45
CA TYR A 148 11.07 -8.36 -0.63
C TYR A 148 11.92 -9.31 -1.47
N ASP A 149 13.01 -9.81 -0.89
CA ASP A 149 13.86 -10.84 -1.48
C ASP A 149 13.53 -12.23 -0.89
N LEU A 150 13.26 -13.20 -1.77
CA LEU A 150 12.98 -14.60 -1.41
C LEU A 150 14.16 -15.25 -0.69
N ASN A 151 15.39 -14.84 -0.98
CA ASN A 151 16.61 -15.44 -0.42
C ASN A 151 16.99 -14.87 0.96
N THR A 152 16.29 -13.84 1.44
CA THR A 152 16.55 -13.30 2.77
C THR A 152 16.04 -14.28 3.84
N GLU A 153 16.95 -14.88 4.62
CA GLU A 153 16.64 -15.89 5.64
C GLU A 153 15.71 -15.39 6.74
N CYS A 154 15.95 -14.18 7.24
CA CYS A 154 15.20 -13.59 8.35
C CYS A 154 14.66 -12.22 7.94
N SER A 155 13.37 -12.14 7.64
CA SER A 155 12.69 -10.87 7.35
C SER A 155 11.18 -11.00 7.53
N ASN A 156 10.53 -9.83 7.64
CA ASN A 156 9.09 -9.69 7.47
C ASN A 156 8.81 -9.28 6.02
N ARG A 157 8.25 -10.21 5.25
CA ARG A 157 7.91 -10.00 3.83
C ARG A 157 6.60 -9.24 3.66
N HIS A 158 5.72 -9.27 4.65
CA HIS A 158 4.42 -8.60 4.61
C HIS A 158 4.36 -7.47 5.65
N ILE A 159 3.85 -6.30 5.25
CA ILE A 159 3.77 -5.10 6.12
C ILE A 159 3.01 -5.35 7.43
N GLY A 160 1.98 -6.20 7.39
CA GLY A 160 1.18 -6.59 8.54
C GLY A 160 1.78 -7.65 9.48
N CYS A 161 3.03 -8.10 9.30
CA CYS A 161 3.60 -9.19 10.11
C CYS A 161 3.54 -8.92 11.62
N VAL A 162 3.84 -7.69 12.06
CA VAL A 162 3.78 -7.29 13.48
C VAL A 162 2.35 -7.37 14.02
N SER A 163 1.38 -6.82 13.29
CA SER A 163 -0.04 -6.88 13.68
C SER A 163 -0.59 -8.31 13.70
N ARG A 164 -0.15 -9.16 12.76
CA ARG A 164 -0.52 -10.59 12.73
C ARG A 164 0.08 -11.34 13.92
N ARG A 165 1.34 -11.09 14.26
CA ARG A 165 1.98 -11.61 15.48
C ARG A 165 1.18 -11.23 16.72
N ASP A 166 0.81 -9.96 16.86
CA ASP A 166 0.06 -9.46 18.03
C ASP A 166 -1.34 -10.08 18.13
N ARG A 167 -1.89 -10.58 17.02
CA ARG A 167 -3.14 -11.36 16.96
C ARG A 167 -2.96 -12.87 17.15
N GLY A 168 -1.75 -13.35 17.43
CA GLY A 168 -1.46 -14.78 17.65
C GLY A 168 -1.40 -15.61 16.37
N GLU A 169 -1.17 -14.98 15.20
CA GLU A 169 -1.06 -15.72 13.93
C GLU A 169 0.20 -16.58 13.84
N CYS A 170 1.24 -16.30 14.63
CA CYS A 170 2.44 -17.15 14.66
C CYS A 170 2.15 -18.60 15.11
N ASP A 171 1.06 -18.79 15.87
CA ASP A 171 0.60 -20.11 16.33
C ASP A 171 -0.57 -20.62 15.48
N SER A 172 -1.59 -19.78 15.27
CA SER A 172 -2.82 -20.17 14.56
C SER A 172 -2.68 -20.22 13.03
N ASN A 173 -1.75 -19.45 12.46
CA ASN A 173 -1.44 -19.41 11.03
C ASN A 173 0.06 -19.63 10.80
N ARG A 174 0.60 -20.63 11.52
CA ARG A 174 2.03 -20.89 11.59
C ARG A 174 2.68 -21.10 10.23
N SER A 175 2.06 -21.88 9.35
CA SER A 175 2.63 -22.18 8.02
C SER A 175 2.94 -20.91 7.22
N TRP A 176 1.96 -20.00 7.13
CA TRP A 176 2.11 -18.76 6.40
C TRP A 176 3.06 -17.79 7.11
N MET A 177 2.94 -17.68 8.43
CA MET A 177 3.75 -16.76 9.24
C MET A 177 5.23 -17.17 9.29
N MET A 178 5.54 -18.47 9.32
CA MET A 178 6.92 -18.97 9.28
C MET A 178 7.57 -18.82 7.89
N GLU A 179 6.77 -18.68 6.83
CA GLU A 179 7.28 -18.39 5.49
C GLU A 179 7.51 -16.88 5.29
N ASN A 180 6.54 -16.06 5.72
CA ASN A 180 6.46 -14.64 5.37
C ASN A 180 6.80 -13.66 6.49
N CYS A 181 6.81 -14.09 7.75
CA CYS A 181 6.91 -13.21 8.94
C CYS A 181 7.87 -13.75 10.00
N ARG A 182 9.00 -14.33 9.56
CA ARG A 182 9.95 -15.02 10.45
C ARG A 182 10.51 -14.13 11.55
N ASP A 183 10.84 -12.89 11.22
CA ASP A 183 11.37 -11.93 12.18
C ASP A 183 10.31 -11.58 13.25
N ALA A 184 9.09 -11.25 12.85
CA ALA A 184 8.01 -10.98 13.79
C ALA A 184 7.70 -12.18 14.69
N CYS A 185 7.74 -13.41 14.16
CA CYS A 185 7.49 -14.62 14.96
C CYS A 185 8.72 -15.16 15.72
N GLY A 186 9.86 -14.47 15.69
CA GLY A 186 11.09 -14.95 16.36
C GLY A 186 11.65 -16.25 15.79
N ALA A 187 11.33 -16.59 14.54
CA ALA A 187 11.71 -17.83 13.88
C ALA A 187 13.10 -17.80 13.23
N CYS A 188 13.87 -16.74 13.47
CA CYS A 188 15.18 -16.54 12.85
C CYS A 188 16.32 -17.33 13.50
N GLY A 189 16.05 -18.04 14.61
CA GLY A 189 17.03 -18.93 15.26
C GLY A 189 17.30 -20.23 14.50
N LEU A 190 16.47 -20.56 13.51
CA LEU A 190 16.67 -21.68 12.59
C LEU A 190 16.67 -21.15 11.15
N THR A 191 17.41 -21.79 10.26
CA THR A 191 17.32 -21.54 8.81
C THR A 191 16.03 -22.13 8.24
N ARG A 192 15.62 -21.69 7.05
CA ARG A 192 14.49 -22.33 6.32
C ARG A 192 14.73 -23.81 6.08
N LEU A 193 15.98 -24.17 5.80
CA LEU A 193 16.35 -25.55 5.53
C LEU A 193 16.23 -26.44 6.77
N GLU A 194 16.73 -25.99 7.92
CA GLU A 194 16.66 -26.75 9.17
C GLU A 194 15.22 -26.95 9.62
N ALA A 195 14.39 -25.91 9.52
CA ALA A 195 12.97 -25.98 9.89
C ALA A 195 12.17 -26.94 9.00
N CYS A 196 12.61 -27.17 7.75
CA CYS A 196 11.91 -28.01 6.77
C CYS A 196 12.49 -29.41 6.61
N ASN A 197 13.71 -29.66 7.10
CA ASN A 197 14.35 -30.98 7.07
C ASN A 197 14.13 -31.78 8.38
N GLY A 198 13.64 -31.15 9.45
CA GLY A 198 13.36 -31.80 10.73
C GLY A 198 11.89 -32.22 10.88
N GLY A 199 11.55 -33.41 10.38
CA GLY A 199 10.31 -34.18 10.59
C GLY A 199 9.17 -33.56 11.45
N GLY A 200 8.35 -32.70 10.86
CA GLY A 200 7.06 -32.27 11.39
C GLY A 200 6.08 -32.00 10.26
N GLU A 201 5.00 -32.79 10.23
CA GLU A 201 3.87 -32.76 9.30
C GLU A 201 3.51 -31.40 8.71
N LEU A 202 3.37 -31.34 7.37
CA LEU A 202 2.32 -30.61 6.65
C LEU A 202 2.32 -30.97 5.15
N LEU A 203 2.48 -32.27 4.83
CA LEU A 203 1.98 -32.81 3.57
C LEU A 203 0.48 -33.06 3.76
N PRO A 204 -0.44 -32.34 3.08
CA PRO A 204 -1.80 -32.82 3.01
C PRO A 204 -1.80 -34.13 2.24
N SER A 205 -2.20 -35.20 2.93
CA SER A 205 -2.39 -36.53 2.38
C SER A 205 -3.20 -36.47 1.09
N ARG A 206 -2.69 -37.17 0.07
CA ARG A 206 -3.41 -37.49 -1.15
C ARG A 206 -4.81 -38.02 -0.81
N LYS A 207 -5.84 -37.42 -1.39
CA LYS A 207 -7.07 -38.11 -1.76
C LYS A 207 -7.14 -38.15 -3.28
#